data_AF-A0A2V9NJE8-F1
#
_entry.id   AF-A0A2V9NJE8-F1
#
_cell.length_a   1.000
_cell.length_b   1.000
_cell.length_c   1.000
_cell.angle_alpha   90.00
_cell.angle_beta   90.00
_cell.angle_gamma   90.00
#
_symmetry.space_group_name_H-M   'P 1'
#
loop_
_entity.id
_entity.type
_entity.pdbx_description
1 polymer ?
#
loop_
_entity_poly.entity_id
_entity_poly.type
_entity_poly.pdbx_seq_one_letter_code
_entity_poly.pdbx_strand_id
1 'polypeptide(L)'
;MVVAGHEAPDFELPQDHCLKFLSLDHPLPSQEEGEYPAAVKDKMIKLAAAWDCAKSAWNPQHVMKLDWDDLISSRLVEWLVSVKDEAGYLLKHGWIWRSQIPFLVQRTEYFDRVCGSCLIIRSDLADQTGPFLTHVEGTKLSPEEHRFAADDHYSLVPGSEIGSLLLNDSHQRYTAQFDYLGQRLATVPFNAAVCRIGHGNNAGRPFGTETTRMLLGRLRRTRLITPRLRKEFMLA
;
A
#
# COMPACT_ATOMS: atom_id res chain seq x y z
N MET A 1 -7.02 -9.05 -11.11
CA MET A 1 -5.75 -8.91 -10.36
C MET A 1 -4.59 -9.14 -11.31
N VAL A 2 -3.65 -8.20 -11.36
CA VAL A 2 -2.36 -8.41 -12.02
C VAL A 2 -1.31 -8.59 -10.94
N VAL A 3 -0.50 -9.63 -11.07
CA VAL A 3 0.68 -9.87 -10.24
C VAL A 3 1.88 -9.60 -11.13
N ALA A 4 2.72 -8.63 -10.78
CA ALA A 4 3.90 -8.29 -11.56
C ALA A 4 5.18 -8.66 -10.80
N GLY A 5 6.10 -9.34 -11.48
CA GLY A 5 7.36 -9.79 -10.92
C GLY A 5 8.34 -10.18 -12.03
N HIS A 6 9.59 -10.48 -11.67
CA HIS A 6 10.54 -10.99 -12.66
C HIS A 6 10.24 -12.46 -12.97
N GLU A 7 10.08 -13.25 -11.91
CA GLU A 7 9.88 -14.70 -11.99
C GLU A 7 8.46 -15.08 -11.56
N ALA A 8 7.86 -16.02 -12.30
CA ALA A 8 6.59 -16.62 -11.90
C ALA A 8 6.76 -17.41 -10.59
N PRO A 9 5.71 -17.49 -9.75
CA PRO A 9 5.76 -18.31 -8.55
C PRO A 9 6.01 -19.78 -8.90
N ASP A 10 6.63 -20.51 -7.97
CA ASP A 10 6.93 -21.94 -8.05
C ASP A 10 5.71 -22.85 -7.84
N PHE A 11 4.52 -22.26 -7.70
CA PHE A 11 3.23 -22.92 -7.59
C PHE A 11 2.31 -22.54 -8.75
N GLU A 12 1.39 -23.46 -9.08
CA GLU A 12 0.38 -23.20 -10.11
C GLU A 12 -0.56 -22.08 -9.65
N LEU A 13 -0.62 -21.02 -10.45
CA LEU A 13 -1.61 -19.97 -10.25
C LEU A 13 -3.01 -20.50 -10.61
N PRO A 14 -4.06 -20.06 -9.88
CA PRO A 14 -5.44 -20.38 -10.26
C PRO A 14 -5.70 -20.04 -11.73
N GLN A 15 -6.31 -20.97 -12.46
CA GLN A 15 -6.77 -20.75 -13.84
C GLN A 15 -8.04 -19.88 -13.84
N ASP A 16 -7.88 -18.61 -13.46
CA ASP A 16 -8.94 -17.61 -13.44
C ASP A 16 -8.63 -16.51 -14.45
N HIS A 17 -9.57 -16.24 -15.36
CA HIS A 17 -9.51 -15.13 -16.32
C HIS A 17 -9.33 -13.75 -15.68
N CYS A 18 -9.68 -13.60 -14.40
CA CYS A 18 -9.49 -12.39 -13.60
C CYS A 18 -8.08 -12.28 -13.00
N LEU A 19 -7.21 -13.28 -13.18
CA LEU A 19 -5.83 -13.29 -12.67
C LEU A 19 -4.84 -13.32 -13.83
N LYS A 20 -3.86 -12.42 -13.82
CA LYS A 20 -2.72 -12.46 -14.74
C LYS A 20 -1.42 -12.28 -14.00
N PHE A 21 -0.44 -13.11 -14.33
CA PHE A 21 0.96 -12.88 -13.95
C PHE A 21 1.67 -12.16 -15.10
N LEU A 22 2.36 -11.06 -14.79
CA LEU A 22 3.15 -10.27 -15.70
C LEU A 22 4.62 -10.42 -15.33
N SER A 23 5.36 -11.17 -16.15
CA SER A 23 6.81 -11.26 -16.05
C SER A 23 7.44 -10.01 -16.68
N LEU A 24 8.41 -9.42 -15.99
CA LEU A 24 9.17 -8.26 -16.42
C LEU A 24 10.65 -8.62 -16.47
N ASP A 25 11.37 -8.06 -17.44
CA ASP A 25 12.78 -8.34 -17.75
C ASP A 25 13.68 -7.11 -17.60
N HIS A 26 13.18 -6.03 -16.97
CA HIS A 26 14.00 -4.86 -16.67
C HIS A 26 15.11 -5.22 -15.67
N PRO A 27 16.22 -4.46 -15.64
CA PRO A 27 17.33 -4.76 -14.75
C PRO A 27 16.91 -4.79 -13.28
N LEU A 28 17.43 -5.77 -12.53
CA LEU A 28 17.27 -5.81 -11.08
C LEU A 28 17.83 -4.53 -10.44
N PRO A 29 17.23 -4.06 -9.33
CA PRO A 29 17.70 -2.86 -8.64
C PRO A 29 19.19 -2.97 -8.29
N SER A 30 19.97 -1.96 -8.68
CA SER A 30 21.41 -1.93 -8.42
C SER A 30 21.67 -1.70 -6.92
N GLN A 31 22.71 -2.33 -6.37
CA GLN A 31 23.12 -2.06 -4.99
C GLN A 31 23.84 -0.70 -4.85
N GLU A 32 24.28 -0.10 -5.96
CA GLU A 32 25.00 1.18 -6.00
C GLU A 32 24.09 2.39 -5.69
N GLU A 33 22.81 2.31 -6.04
CA GLU A 33 21.77 3.34 -5.79
C GLU A 33 21.28 3.36 -4.32
N GLY A 34 21.75 2.41 -3.50
CA GLY A 34 21.23 2.13 -2.16
C GLY A 34 19.97 1.27 -2.20
N GLU A 35 19.83 0.37 -1.21
CA GLU A 35 18.81 -0.68 -1.23
C GLU A 35 17.36 -0.15 -1.28
N TYR A 36 17.07 0.94 -0.57
CA TYR A 36 15.70 1.46 -0.46
C TYR A 36 15.22 2.22 -1.71
N PRO A 37 15.94 3.23 -2.24
CA PRO A 37 15.53 3.92 -3.46
C PRO A 37 15.41 2.98 -4.67
N ALA A 38 16.36 2.06 -4.83
CA ALA A 38 16.35 1.09 -5.92
C ALA A 38 15.11 0.17 -5.83
N ALA A 39 14.74 -0.29 -4.63
CA ALA A 39 13.54 -1.09 -4.41
C ALA A 39 12.24 -0.31 -4.71
N VAL A 40 12.18 0.98 -4.35
CA VAL A 40 11.00 1.83 -4.66
C VAL A 40 10.85 2.00 -6.17
N LYS A 41 11.96 2.25 -6.89
CA LYS A 41 11.96 2.39 -8.35
C LYS A 41 11.51 1.11 -9.05
N ASP A 42 12.07 -0.04 -8.66
CA ASP A 42 11.65 -1.35 -9.16
C ASP A 42 10.15 -1.60 -8.93
N LYS A 43 9.66 -1.27 -7.72
CA LYS A 43 8.22 -1.34 -7.40
C LYS A 43 7.37 -0.45 -8.31
N MET A 44 7.80 0.79 -8.58
CA MET A 44 7.06 1.71 -9.45
C MET A 44 7.00 1.21 -10.90
N ILE A 45 8.09 0.67 -11.44
CA ILE A 45 8.12 0.07 -12.79
C ILE A 45 7.13 -1.08 -12.88
N LYS A 46 7.14 -1.99 -11.89
CA LYS A 46 6.21 -3.13 -11.83
C LYS A 46 4.75 -2.69 -11.71
N LEU A 47 4.46 -1.68 -10.87
CA LEU A 47 3.11 -1.15 -10.71
C LEU A 47 2.60 -0.48 -11.99
N ALA A 48 3.45 0.28 -12.68
CA ALA A 48 3.08 0.91 -13.96
C ALA A 48 2.72 -0.14 -15.01
N ALA A 49 3.58 -1.14 -15.20
CA ALA A 49 3.32 -2.22 -16.15
C ALA A 49 2.06 -3.04 -15.78
N ALA A 50 1.86 -3.32 -14.48
CA ALA A 50 0.66 -3.98 -13.99
C ALA A 50 -0.61 -3.17 -14.26
N TRP A 51 -0.52 -1.84 -14.10
CA TRP A 51 -1.65 -0.95 -14.34
C TRP A 51 -2.03 -0.87 -15.82
N ASP A 52 -1.06 -0.75 -16.72
CA ASP A 52 -1.31 -0.75 -18.17
C ASP A 52 -1.89 -2.09 -18.65
N CYS A 53 -1.40 -3.20 -18.10
CA CYS A 53 -1.98 -4.52 -18.32
C CYS A 53 -3.43 -4.58 -17.86
N ALA A 54 -3.73 -4.07 -16.65
CA ALA A 54 -5.07 -4.09 -16.09
C ALA A 54 -6.06 -3.24 -16.90
N LYS A 55 -5.67 -2.03 -17.30
CA LYS A 55 -6.46 -1.16 -18.19
C LYS A 55 -6.80 -1.88 -19.50
N SER A 56 -5.80 -2.45 -20.15
CA SER A 56 -5.95 -3.12 -21.45
C SER A 56 -6.78 -4.41 -21.36
N ALA A 57 -6.68 -5.14 -20.25
CA ALA A 57 -7.33 -6.43 -20.09
C ALA A 57 -8.80 -6.33 -19.64
N TRP A 58 -9.14 -5.36 -18.77
CA TRP A 58 -10.44 -5.34 -18.10
C TRP A 58 -11.11 -3.97 -18.02
N ASN A 59 -10.43 -2.86 -18.34
CA ASN A 59 -10.94 -1.50 -18.12
C ASN A 59 -11.62 -1.34 -16.73
N PRO A 60 -10.86 -1.55 -15.63
CA PRO A 60 -11.45 -1.61 -14.30
C PRO A 60 -12.06 -0.25 -13.90
N GLN A 61 -13.06 -0.29 -13.02
CA GLN A 61 -13.65 0.93 -12.43
C GLN A 61 -12.85 1.46 -11.24
N HIS A 62 -12.15 0.57 -10.55
CA HIS A 62 -11.33 0.89 -9.39
C HIS A 62 -10.00 0.12 -9.44
N VAL A 63 -8.97 0.71 -8.84
CA VAL A 63 -7.64 0.11 -8.72
C VAL A 63 -7.12 0.24 -7.29
N MET A 64 -6.39 -0.77 -6.84
CA MET A 64 -5.69 -0.78 -5.55
C MET A 64 -4.32 -1.40 -5.78
N LYS A 65 -3.26 -0.73 -5.33
CA LYS A 65 -1.93 -1.36 -5.24
C LYS A 65 -1.87 -2.22 -3.98
N LEU A 66 -1.26 -3.40 -4.10
CA LEU A 66 -1.17 -4.38 -3.03
C LEU A 66 0.24 -4.98 -3.03
N ASP A 67 0.90 -4.94 -1.89
CA ASP A 67 2.17 -5.62 -1.68
C ASP A 67 1.92 -7.13 -1.51
N TRP A 68 2.88 -7.94 -1.96
CA TRP A 68 2.72 -9.40 -2.07
C TRP A 68 2.50 -10.12 -0.73
N ASP A 69 2.89 -9.49 0.37
CA ASP A 69 2.84 -9.98 1.74
C ASP A 69 1.69 -9.39 2.57
N ASP A 70 0.96 -8.43 2.01
CA ASP A 70 -0.25 -7.86 2.60
C ASP A 70 -1.49 -8.66 2.20
N LEU A 71 -2.49 -8.70 3.09
CA LEU A 71 -3.73 -9.44 2.88
C LEU A 71 -4.92 -8.50 2.94
N ILE A 72 -5.91 -8.70 2.09
CA ILE A 72 -7.16 -7.94 2.07
C ILE A 72 -8.33 -8.79 2.53
N SER A 73 -9.34 -8.17 3.13
CA SER A 73 -10.56 -8.84 3.57
C SER A 73 -11.34 -9.35 2.36
N SER A 74 -11.81 -10.60 2.43
CA SER A 74 -12.69 -11.19 1.41
C SER A 74 -14.02 -10.43 1.22
N ARG A 75 -14.35 -9.50 2.13
CA ARG A 75 -15.55 -8.65 2.08
C ARG A 75 -15.33 -7.34 1.33
N LEU A 76 -14.08 -7.02 0.98
CA LEU A 76 -13.72 -5.71 0.43
C LEU A 76 -14.37 -5.44 -0.92
N VAL A 77 -14.32 -6.41 -1.83
CA VAL A 77 -14.89 -6.29 -3.18
C VAL A 77 -16.41 -6.21 -3.13
N GLU A 78 -17.06 -7.08 -2.35
CA GLU A 78 -18.53 -7.05 -2.16
C GLU A 78 -18.97 -5.69 -1.60
N TRP A 79 -18.24 -5.18 -0.60
CA TRP A 79 -18.52 -3.86 -0.05
C TRP A 79 -18.34 -2.75 -1.11
N LEU A 80 -17.25 -2.78 -1.88
CA LEU A 80 -16.96 -1.77 -2.91
C LEU A 80 -18.07 -1.68 -3.98
N VAL A 81 -18.64 -2.83 -4.38
CA VAL A 81 -19.77 -2.88 -5.33
C VAL A 81 -21.07 -2.30 -4.73
N SER A 82 -21.22 -2.31 -3.41
CA SER A 82 -22.43 -1.87 -2.72
C SER A 82 -22.47 -0.38 -2.36
N VAL A 83 -21.33 0.32 -2.41
CA VAL A 83 -21.22 1.70 -1.96
C VAL A 83 -21.40 2.71 -3.10
N LYS A 84 -21.64 3.97 -2.75
CA LYS A 84 -21.64 5.09 -3.71
C LYS A 84 -20.28 5.22 -4.36
N ASP A 85 -20.25 5.50 -5.66
CA ASP A 85 -19.03 5.81 -6.41
C ASP A 85 -18.39 7.11 -5.89
N GLU A 86 -17.34 6.96 -5.08
CA GLU A 86 -16.52 8.06 -4.55
C GLU A 86 -15.18 8.09 -5.30
N ALA A 87 -14.44 9.20 -5.22
CA ALA A 87 -13.13 9.32 -5.87
C ALA A 87 -12.12 8.24 -5.42
N GLY A 88 -12.24 7.79 -4.16
CA GLY A 88 -11.45 6.70 -3.62
C GLY A 88 -11.81 6.37 -2.18
N TYR A 89 -11.24 5.29 -1.67
CA TYR A 89 -11.46 4.80 -0.32
C TYR A 89 -10.14 4.48 0.38
N LEU A 90 -9.91 5.11 1.52
CA LEU A 90 -8.76 4.88 2.37
C LEU A 90 -9.07 3.83 3.44
N LEU A 91 -8.19 2.84 3.55
CA LEU A 91 -8.21 1.83 4.59
C LEU A 91 -7.45 2.38 5.80
N LYS A 92 -8.18 2.98 6.74
CA LYS A 92 -7.63 3.40 8.04
C LYS A 92 -7.63 2.26 9.07
N HIS A 93 -8.57 1.33 8.94
CA HIS A 93 -8.76 0.24 9.88
C HIS A 93 -8.18 -1.06 9.33
N GLY A 94 -7.40 -1.77 10.14
CA GLY A 94 -6.80 -3.02 9.72
C GLY A 94 -6.09 -3.74 10.86
N TRP A 95 -5.26 -4.70 10.48
CA TRP A 95 -4.48 -5.52 11.39
C TRP A 95 -2.99 -5.42 11.06
N ILE A 96 -2.16 -5.55 12.09
CA ILE A 96 -0.72 -5.75 11.95
C ILE A 96 -0.44 -7.18 12.42
N TRP A 97 0.14 -7.99 11.54
CA TRP A 97 0.48 -9.38 11.81
C TRP A 97 1.99 -9.57 11.85
N ARG A 98 2.51 -9.96 13.02
CA ARG A 98 3.95 -10.18 13.22
C ARG A 98 4.27 -11.64 12.93
N SER A 99 5.17 -11.86 11.97
CA SER A 99 5.56 -13.22 11.56
C SER A 99 6.19 -14.03 12.71
N GLN A 100 6.79 -13.38 13.70
CA GLN A 100 7.37 -14.03 14.89
C GLN A 100 6.33 -14.61 15.86
N ILE A 101 5.09 -14.11 15.82
CA ILE A 101 4.03 -14.51 16.76
C ILE A 101 2.75 -14.79 15.95
N PRO A 102 2.73 -15.90 15.19
CA PRO A 102 1.76 -16.12 14.12
C PRO A 102 0.32 -16.29 14.62
N PHE A 103 0.09 -16.52 15.91
CA PHE A 103 -1.24 -16.67 16.51
C PHE A 103 -1.86 -15.35 17.01
N LEU A 104 -1.12 -14.23 16.97
CA LEU A 104 -1.60 -12.92 17.40
C LEU A 104 -1.61 -11.91 16.26
N VAL A 105 -2.66 -11.08 16.24
CA VAL A 105 -2.76 -9.89 15.38
C VAL A 105 -3.07 -8.66 16.22
N GLN A 106 -2.60 -7.50 15.78
CA GLN A 106 -2.85 -6.24 16.46
C GLN A 106 -3.76 -5.36 15.63
N ARG A 107 -4.91 -4.95 16.17
CA ARG A 107 -5.78 -3.97 15.51
C ARG A 107 -5.07 -2.61 15.39
N THR A 108 -5.30 -1.90 14.29
CA THR A 108 -4.90 -0.50 14.10
C THR A 108 -6.03 0.31 13.48
N GLU A 109 -6.08 1.60 13.83
CA GLU A 109 -6.96 2.62 13.26
C GLU A 109 -6.16 3.63 12.41
N TYR A 110 -4.90 3.29 12.16
CA TYR A 110 -3.92 4.08 11.41
C TYR A 110 -3.21 3.18 10.38
N PHE A 111 -3.96 2.31 9.71
CA PHE A 111 -3.43 1.35 8.74
C PHE A 111 -2.73 2.06 7.57
N ASP A 112 -3.33 3.16 7.10
CA ASP A 112 -2.82 4.12 6.13
C ASP A 112 -1.49 4.77 6.52
N ARG A 113 -1.06 4.63 7.77
CA ARG A 113 0.24 5.16 8.23
C ARG A 113 1.34 4.12 8.22
N VAL A 114 0.97 2.84 8.17
CA VAL A 114 1.93 1.71 8.32
C VAL A 114 2.11 0.91 7.04
N CYS A 115 1.14 0.95 6.13
CA CYS A 115 1.11 0.07 4.96
C CYS A 115 0.67 0.83 3.71
N GLY A 116 1.38 0.62 2.60
CA GLY A 116 1.07 1.22 1.29
C GLY A 116 -0.14 0.61 0.58
N SER A 117 -0.54 -0.60 0.97
CA SER A 117 -1.71 -1.32 0.49
C SER A 117 -3.01 -0.83 1.15
N CYS A 118 -3.21 0.49 1.16
CA CYS A 118 -4.26 1.13 1.94
C CYS A 118 -5.22 2.00 1.13
N LEU A 119 -5.07 2.09 -0.19
CA LEU A 119 -5.87 2.99 -1.01
C LEU A 119 -6.53 2.28 -2.19
N ILE A 120 -7.83 2.49 -2.33
CA ILE A 120 -8.61 2.17 -3.53
C ILE A 120 -8.90 3.49 -4.26
N ILE A 121 -8.62 3.55 -5.56
CA ILE A 121 -8.74 4.74 -6.40
C ILE A 121 -9.75 4.45 -7.52
N ARG A 122 -10.64 5.38 -7.82
CA ARG A 122 -11.47 5.30 -9.02
C ARG A 122 -10.58 5.43 -10.26
N SER A 123 -10.76 4.54 -11.23
CA SER A 123 -9.75 4.32 -12.29
C SER A 123 -9.53 5.52 -13.21
N ASP A 124 -10.52 6.39 -13.40
CA ASP A 124 -10.39 7.67 -14.14
C ASP A 124 -9.49 8.69 -13.42
N LEU A 125 -9.28 8.53 -12.11
CA LEU A 125 -8.42 9.39 -11.30
C LEU A 125 -7.01 8.83 -11.13
N ALA A 126 -6.81 7.52 -11.34
CA ALA A 126 -5.55 6.84 -11.05
C ALA A 126 -4.33 7.44 -11.77
N ASP A 127 -4.54 7.94 -13.00
CA ASP A 127 -3.52 8.57 -13.83
C ASP A 127 -3.44 10.10 -13.63
N GLN A 128 -4.27 10.71 -12.78
CA GLN A 128 -4.19 12.15 -12.49
C GLN A 128 -2.89 12.48 -11.77
N THR A 129 -2.24 13.52 -12.26
CA THR A 129 -0.88 13.89 -11.85
C THR A 129 -0.86 15.08 -10.91
N GLY A 130 0.11 15.08 -10.01
CA GLY A 130 0.40 16.20 -9.12
C GLY A 130 1.78 16.04 -8.47
N PRO A 131 2.15 16.95 -7.56
CA PRO A 131 3.44 16.92 -6.86
C PRO A 131 3.45 15.81 -5.79
N PHE A 132 3.47 14.55 -6.25
CA PHE A 132 3.18 13.36 -5.43
C PHE A 132 4.40 12.46 -5.21
N LEU A 133 5.52 12.69 -5.90
CA LEU A 133 6.76 11.94 -5.74
C LEU A 133 7.73 12.64 -4.80
N THR A 134 8.20 11.92 -3.78
CA THR A 134 9.00 12.51 -2.68
C THR A 134 10.38 11.88 -2.48
N HIS A 135 10.56 10.65 -2.91
CA HIS A 135 11.66 9.74 -2.56
C HIS A 135 12.11 8.83 -3.73
N VAL A 136 11.55 8.98 -4.93
CA VAL A 136 12.05 8.28 -6.13
C VAL A 136 13.31 8.98 -6.66
N GLU A 137 14.27 8.19 -7.15
CA GLU A 137 15.48 8.68 -7.82
C GLU A 137 15.12 9.71 -8.92
N GLY A 138 15.68 10.92 -8.80
CA GLY A 138 15.32 12.09 -9.63
C GLY A 138 14.89 13.28 -8.77
N THR A 139 14.06 13.03 -7.75
CA THR A 139 13.56 14.06 -6.84
C THR A 139 14.66 14.50 -5.88
N LYS A 140 15.31 15.64 -6.17
CA LYS A 140 16.31 16.24 -5.29
C LYS A 140 15.65 17.21 -4.33
N LEU A 141 15.03 16.68 -3.28
CA LEU A 141 14.60 17.51 -2.17
C LEU A 141 15.84 18.16 -1.53
N SER A 142 15.75 19.47 -1.28
CA SER A 142 16.71 20.19 -0.46
C SER A 142 16.73 19.63 0.97
N PRO A 143 17.79 19.87 1.76
CA PRO A 143 17.83 19.47 3.17
C PRO A 143 16.68 20.03 4.01
N GLU A 144 16.07 21.15 3.60
CA GLU A 144 14.92 21.75 4.27
C GLU A 144 13.63 21.00 3.92
N GLU A 145 13.43 20.64 2.65
CA GLU A 145 12.28 19.85 2.18
C GLU A 145 12.32 18.43 2.73
N HIS A 146 13.50 17.83 2.86
CA HIS A 146 13.66 16.55 3.54
C HIS A 146 13.28 16.63 5.03
N ARG A 147 13.65 17.71 5.72
CA ARG A 147 13.23 17.94 7.11
C ARG A 147 11.73 18.14 7.20
N PHE A 148 11.16 18.95 6.31
CA PHE A 148 9.72 19.14 6.22
C PHE A 148 9.00 17.80 6.02
N ALA A 149 9.48 16.95 5.10
CA ALA A 149 8.89 15.64 4.84
C ALA A 149 8.93 14.71 6.07
N ALA A 150 9.98 14.81 6.89
CA ALA A 150 10.14 14.03 8.12
C ALA A 150 9.32 14.58 9.30
N ASP A 151 9.08 15.90 9.34
CA ASP A 151 8.31 16.55 10.40
C ASP A 151 6.80 16.53 10.10
N ASP A 152 6.42 16.64 8.83
CA ASP A 152 5.06 16.56 8.33
C ASP A 152 4.90 15.43 7.31
N HIS A 153 4.37 14.32 7.78
CA HIS A 153 4.12 13.11 7.00
C HIS A 153 2.82 13.15 6.17
N TYR A 154 1.95 14.14 6.36
CA TYR A 154 0.59 14.12 5.80
C TYR A 154 0.34 15.17 4.74
N SER A 155 1.05 16.30 4.78
CA SER A 155 0.93 17.36 3.77
C SER A 155 1.56 16.99 2.42
N LEU A 156 1.42 17.82 1.40
CA LEU A 156 2.29 17.69 0.22
C LEU A 156 3.66 18.30 0.54
N VAL A 157 4.73 17.69 0.04
CA VAL A 157 6.10 18.17 0.29
C VAL A 157 6.46 19.20 -0.78
N PRO A 158 6.90 20.42 -0.42
CA PRO A 158 7.48 21.35 -1.37
C PRO A 158 8.65 20.71 -2.13
N GLY A 159 8.75 20.95 -3.44
CA GLY A 159 9.79 20.34 -4.28
C GLY A 159 9.52 18.89 -4.70
N SER A 160 8.35 18.33 -4.36
CA SER A 160 7.93 17.01 -4.90
C SER A 160 7.83 17.05 -6.42
N GLU A 161 8.26 15.96 -7.06
CA GLU A 161 8.13 15.77 -8.50
C GLU A 161 6.72 15.30 -8.89
N ILE A 162 6.46 15.36 -10.19
CA ILE A 162 5.18 14.98 -10.77
C ILE A 162 5.07 13.45 -10.82
N GLY A 163 4.10 12.90 -10.10
CA GLY A 163 3.66 11.51 -10.22
C GLY A 163 2.15 11.42 -10.29
N SER A 164 1.61 10.21 -10.44
CA SER A 164 0.16 9.99 -10.45
C SER A 164 -0.37 9.55 -9.08
N LEU A 165 -1.70 9.58 -8.90
CA LEU A 165 -2.34 9.07 -7.69
C LEU A 165 -2.04 7.59 -7.42
N LEU A 166 -1.89 6.77 -8.47
CA LEU A 166 -1.51 5.37 -8.33
C LEU A 166 0.01 5.20 -8.21
N LEU A 167 0.76 5.89 -9.06
CA LEU A 167 2.22 5.79 -9.18
C LEU A 167 2.88 6.91 -8.37
N ASN A 168 2.81 6.76 -7.04
CA ASN A 168 3.57 7.53 -6.08
C ASN A 168 4.18 6.65 -4.97
N ASP A 169 5.09 7.25 -4.22
CA ASP A 169 5.93 6.62 -3.23
C ASP A 169 5.56 6.95 -1.78
N SER A 170 4.47 7.69 -1.55
CA SER A 170 4.10 8.18 -0.22
C SER A 170 2.63 7.90 0.10
N HIS A 171 2.37 6.77 0.76
CA HIS A 171 1.02 6.38 1.15
C HIS A 171 0.42 7.22 2.28
N GLN A 172 1.26 7.89 3.08
CA GLN A 172 0.80 8.73 4.20
C GLN A 172 0.16 10.04 3.73
N ARG A 173 0.38 10.42 2.47
CA ARG A 173 -0.02 11.72 1.90
C ARG A 173 -1.28 11.67 1.06
N TYR A 174 -1.96 10.51 0.96
CA TYR A 174 -3.12 10.34 0.09
C TYR A 174 -4.25 11.35 0.32
N THR A 175 -4.51 11.73 1.57
CA THR A 175 -5.55 12.74 1.84
C THR A 175 -5.18 14.07 1.17
N ALA A 176 -3.95 14.55 1.35
CA ALA A 176 -3.48 15.79 0.73
C ALA A 176 -3.38 15.71 -0.81
N GLN A 177 -3.04 14.53 -1.35
CA GLN A 177 -3.01 14.31 -2.81
C GLN A 177 -4.41 14.40 -3.43
N PHE A 178 -5.43 13.82 -2.78
CA PHE A 178 -6.82 13.94 -3.23
C PHE A 178 -7.36 15.36 -3.04
N ASP A 179 -7.07 16.01 -1.91
CA ASP A 179 -7.47 17.40 -1.65
C ASP A 179 -6.88 18.35 -2.70
N TYR A 180 -5.63 18.13 -3.13
CA TYR A 180 -4.98 18.89 -4.21
C TYR A 180 -5.75 18.81 -5.54
N LEU A 181 -6.35 17.65 -5.83
CA LEU A 181 -7.18 17.44 -7.02
C LEU A 181 -8.65 17.88 -6.83
N GLY A 182 -8.98 18.46 -5.67
CA GLY A 182 -10.35 18.84 -5.32
C GLY A 182 -11.28 17.63 -5.11
N GLN A 183 -10.71 16.45 -4.85
CA GLN A 183 -11.43 15.20 -4.66
C GLN A 183 -11.51 14.84 -3.19
N ARG A 184 -12.63 14.22 -2.79
CA ARG A 184 -12.81 13.72 -1.42
C ARG A 184 -12.45 12.24 -1.34
N LEU A 185 -11.71 11.87 -0.30
CA LEU A 185 -11.41 10.49 0.00
C LEU A 185 -12.35 9.93 1.08
N ALA A 186 -13.08 8.87 0.74
CA ALA A 186 -13.92 8.15 1.69
C ALA A 186 -13.09 7.17 2.54
N THR A 187 -13.68 6.57 3.58
CA THR A 187 -12.99 5.60 4.45
C THR A 187 -13.72 4.28 4.45
N VAL A 188 -12.96 3.18 4.37
CA VAL A 188 -13.52 1.83 4.51
C VAL A 188 -13.94 1.60 5.99
N PRO A 189 -15.21 1.25 6.27
CA PRO A 189 -15.75 1.29 7.63
C PRO A 189 -15.44 0.04 8.48
N PHE A 190 -14.55 -0.83 8.03
CA PHE A 190 -14.16 -2.06 8.72
C PHE A 190 -12.67 -2.34 8.56
N ASN A 191 -12.14 -3.27 9.36
CA ASN A 191 -10.76 -3.72 9.23
C ASN A 191 -10.61 -4.46 7.90
N ALA A 192 -10.05 -3.79 6.89
CA ALA A 192 -10.11 -4.25 5.51
C ALA A 192 -8.82 -4.88 5.01
N ALA A 193 -7.72 -4.76 5.77
CA ALA A 193 -6.43 -5.32 5.40
C ALA A 193 -5.62 -5.78 6.62
N VAL A 194 -4.64 -6.63 6.37
CA VAL A 194 -3.61 -7.10 7.30
C VAL A 194 -2.27 -6.72 6.69
N CYS A 195 -1.47 -5.97 7.44
CA CYS A 195 -0.10 -5.68 7.09
C CYS A 195 0.81 -6.68 7.80
N ARG A 196 1.57 -7.45 7.02
CA ARG A 196 2.50 -8.43 7.58
C ARG A 196 3.84 -7.76 7.82
N ILE A 197 4.37 -7.93 9.03
CA ILE A 197 5.67 -7.35 9.41
C ILE A 197 6.61 -8.40 9.98
N GLY A 198 7.91 -8.09 9.93
CA GLY A 198 8.97 -8.89 10.55
C GLY A 198 9.39 -10.14 9.75
N HIS A 199 9.17 -10.19 8.44
CA HIS A 199 9.65 -11.27 7.56
C HIS A 199 10.92 -10.88 6.76
N GLY A 200 11.66 -9.86 7.20
CA GLY A 200 12.94 -9.44 6.60
C GLY A 200 12.83 -8.36 5.51
N ASN A 201 11.72 -8.29 4.77
CA ASN A 201 11.56 -7.35 3.65
C ASN A 201 10.82 -6.04 4.01
N ASN A 202 10.73 -5.70 5.29
CA ASN A 202 10.04 -4.48 5.73
C ASN A 202 11.01 -3.29 5.71
N ALA A 203 10.70 -2.26 4.93
CA ALA A 203 11.48 -1.02 4.92
C ALA A 203 11.24 -0.13 6.17
N GLY A 204 10.27 -0.47 7.03
CA GLY A 204 9.95 0.29 8.23
C GLY A 204 10.83 -0.07 9.42
N ARG A 205 11.61 0.90 9.93
CA ARG A 205 12.27 0.77 11.24
C ARG A 205 11.24 0.91 12.38
N PRO A 206 11.35 0.14 13.48
CA PRO A 206 10.52 0.38 14.66
C PRO A 206 10.89 1.73 15.30
N PHE A 207 9.89 2.59 15.50
CA PHE A 207 10.05 3.87 16.19
C PHE A 207 10.15 3.71 17.71
N GLY A 208 11.24 4.22 18.29
CA GLY A 208 11.35 4.72 19.66
C GLY A 208 11.27 3.71 20.82
N THR A 209 11.60 4.19 22.02
CA THR A 209 11.38 3.47 23.28
C THR A 209 9.89 3.43 23.60
N GLU A 210 9.34 2.21 23.70
CA GLU A 210 7.91 2.01 23.96
C GLU A 210 7.55 2.45 25.38
N THR A 211 6.66 3.43 25.51
CA THR A 211 6.13 3.84 26.81
C THR A 211 5.16 2.79 27.36
N THR A 212 4.95 2.77 28.68
CA THR A 212 3.97 1.88 29.33
C THR A 212 2.55 2.06 28.79
N ARG A 213 2.17 3.31 28.45
CA ARG A 213 0.89 3.62 27.79
C ARG A 213 0.81 3.00 26.40
N MET A 214 1.89 3.06 25.62
CA MET A 214 1.96 2.42 24.30
C MET A 214 1.86 0.90 24.41
N LEU A 215 2.53 0.30 25.39
CA LEU A 215 2.48 -1.14 25.67
C LEU A 215 1.07 -1.60 26.07
N LEU A 216 0.43 -0.91 27.02
CA LEU A 216 -0.95 -1.21 27.41
C LEU A 216 -1.91 -1.05 26.22
N GLY A 217 -1.74 0.01 25.42
CA GLY A 217 -2.49 0.21 24.20
C GLY A 217 -2.29 -0.94 23.20
N ARG A 218 -1.05 -1.40 23.04
CA ARG A 218 -0.70 -2.54 22.19
C ARG A 218 -1.43 -3.79 22.66
N LEU A 219 -1.28 -4.17 23.93
CA LEU A 219 -1.94 -5.33 24.53
C LEU A 219 -3.47 -5.27 24.36
N ARG A 220 -4.08 -4.09 24.58
CA ARG A 220 -5.53 -3.88 24.39
C ARG A 220 -6.00 -4.03 22.94
N ARG A 221 -5.12 -3.87 21.94
CA ARG A 221 -5.43 -4.03 20.51
C ARG A 221 -5.03 -5.40 19.97
N THR A 222 -4.19 -6.14 20.70
CA THR A 222 -3.81 -7.50 20.35
C THR A 222 -4.97 -8.47 20.52
N ARG A 223 -5.17 -9.34 19.55
CA ARG A 223 -6.21 -10.36 19.50
C ARG A 223 -5.60 -11.69 19.07
N LEU A 224 -6.16 -12.78 19.58
CA LEU A 224 -5.92 -14.10 19.02
C LEU A 224 -6.51 -14.17 17.61
N ILE A 225 -5.79 -14.82 16.70
CA ILE A 225 -6.32 -15.11 15.37
C ILE A 225 -7.41 -16.17 15.50
N THR A 226 -8.65 -15.77 15.22
CA THR A 226 -9.82 -16.65 15.25
C THR A 226 -10.00 -17.37 13.91
N PRO A 227 -10.73 -18.50 13.86
CA PRO A 227 -11.07 -19.16 12.60
C PRO A 227 -11.77 -18.23 11.61
N ARG A 228 -12.58 -17.28 12.10
CA ARG A 228 -13.21 -16.24 11.29
C ARG A 228 -12.18 -15.34 10.61
N LEU A 229 -11.19 -14.84 11.37
CA LEU A 229 -10.12 -14.01 10.81
C LEU A 229 -9.26 -14.81 9.81
N ARG A 230 -8.96 -16.07 10.10
CA ARG A 230 -8.25 -16.95 9.15
C ARG A 230 -8.99 -17.07 7.83
N LYS A 231 -10.30 -17.30 7.88
CA LYS A 231 -11.12 -17.40 6.68
C LYS A 231 -11.23 -16.07 5.92
N GLU A 232 -11.39 -14.96 6.63
CA GLU A 232 -11.58 -13.63 6.02
C GLU A 232 -10.33 -13.11 5.29
N PHE A 233 -9.14 -13.42 5.81
CA PHE A 233 -7.86 -12.91 5.29
C PHE A 233 -6.93 -14.00 4.75
N MET A 234 -7.38 -15.26 4.71
CA MET A 234 -6.56 -16.41 4.32
C MET A 234 -5.27 -16.57 5.15
N LEU A 235 -5.35 -16.32 6.46
CA LEU A 235 -4.20 -16.43 7.37
C LEU A 235 -3.86 -17.91 7.61
N ALA A 236 -2.71 -18.34 7.10
CA ALA A 236 -2.12 -19.66 7.33
C ALA A 236 -1.51 -19.78 8.73
#